data_AF-A0A0J7K0G5-F1
#
_entry.id   AF-A0A0J7K0G5-F1
#
_cell.length_a   1.000
_cell.length_b   1.000
_cell.length_c   1.000
_cell.angle_alpha   90.00
_cell.angle_beta   90.00
_cell.angle_gamma   90.00
#
_symmetry.space_group_name_H-M   'P 1'
#
loop_
_entity.id
_entity.type
_entity.pdbx_description
1 polymer ?
#
loop_
_entity_poly.entity_id
_entity_poly.type
_entity_poly.pdbx_seq_one_letter_code
_entity_poly.pdbx_strand_id
1 'polypeptide(L)'
;MALEIPTWLNLCFMEKTLRKSENDSSIQVIDIISKPATNKGDNYSSDMVRVIVEYSRDQSGRKITEKKSIIVKIAPTQGIRKDIIAQLRVFNTEMLMMVDTLDKMNKLLEPKYRLSGKGMYVQRDNPNLLVIEDLAPLGFRLACRQAGLDLPHCILAIRGLARFHATSVAVCEKVNHHESIVTFYCND
;
A
#
# COMPACT_ATOMS: atom_id res chain seq x y z
N MET A 1 -23.06 -1.84 -7.10
CA MET A 1 -22.82 -1.16 -8.38
C MET A 1 -21.44 -1.57 -8.87
N ALA A 2 -21.23 -1.67 -10.19
CA ALA A 2 -19.88 -1.87 -10.72
C ALA A 2 -19.02 -0.66 -10.32
N LEU A 3 -17.75 -0.90 -9.97
CA LEU A 3 -16.84 0.20 -9.67
C LEU A 3 -16.54 0.93 -10.98
N GLU A 4 -17.04 2.15 -11.14
CA GLU A 4 -16.66 3.02 -12.25
C GLU A 4 -15.21 3.47 -12.05
N ILE A 5 -14.38 3.24 -13.06
CA ILE A 5 -12.97 3.63 -13.03
C ILE A 5 -12.90 5.15 -13.21
N PRO A 6 -12.30 5.91 -12.26
CA PRO A 6 -12.24 7.35 -12.38
C PRO A 6 -11.40 7.81 -13.57
N THR A 7 -11.83 8.85 -14.27
CA THR A 7 -11.13 9.40 -15.45
C THR A 7 -9.74 9.97 -15.15
N TRP A 8 -9.49 10.37 -13.91
CA TRP A 8 -8.17 10.83 -13.45
C TRP A 8 -7.16 9.68 -13.31
N LEU A 9 -7.61 8.41 -13.23
CA LEU A 9 -6.75 7.25 -13.17
C LEU A 9 -6.28 6.89 -14.59
N ASN A 10 -5.38 7.70 -15.12
CA ASN A 10 -4.91 7.68 -16.50
C ASN A 10 -3.37 7.58 -16.59
N LEU A 11 -2.85 7.58 -17.83
CA LEU A 11 -1.41 7.46 -18.12
C LEU A 11 -0.56 8.49 -17.36
N CYS A 12 -0.99 9.76 -17.34
CA CYS A 12 -0.27 10.85 -16.69
C CYS A 12 -0.18 10.65 -15.17
N PHE A 13 -1.29 10.24 -14.54
CA PHE A 13 -1.31 9.93 -13.11
C PHE A 13 -0.38 8.75 -12.77
N MET A 14 -0.41 7.68 -13.56
CA MET A 14 0.44 6.51 -13.33
C MET A 14 1.92 6.81 -13.58
N GLU A 15 2.24 7.65 -14.57
CA GLU A 15 3.61 8.09 -14.83
C GLU A 15 4.17 8.88 -13.65
N LYS A 16 3.42 9.89 -13.18
CA LYS A 16 3.79 10.66 -11.98
C LYS A 16 4.01 9.76 -10.77
N THR A 17 3.13 8.78 -10.58
CA THR A 17 3.19 7.82 -9.47
C THR A 17 4.44 6.95 -9.56
N LEU A 18 4.71 6.35 -10.72
CA LEU A 18 5.88 5.48 -10.93
C LEU A 18 7.19 6.25 -10.81
N ARG A 19 7.31 7.43 -11.44
CA ARG A 19 8.50 8.28 -11.34
C ARG A 19 8.84 8.60 -9.89
N LYS A 20 7.84 8.97 -9.09
CA LYS A 20 8.02 9.27 -7.66
C LYS A 20 8.40 8.02 -6.86
N SER A 21 7.74 6.89 -7.11
CA SER A 21 7.95 5.65 -6.34
C SER A 21 9.30 5.00 -6.60
N GLU A 22 9.77 5.04 -7.85
CA GLU A 22 11.03 4.44 -8.28
C GLU A 22 12.19 5.43 -8.31
N ASN A 23 11.93 6.70 -7.99
CA ASN A 23 12.88 7.81 -8.08
C ASN A 23 13.60 7.87 -9.44
N ASP A 24 12.82 7.73 -10.52
CA ASP A 24 13.32 7.67 -11.89
C ASP A 24 12.47 8.53 -12.82
N SER A 25 13.02 9.64 -13.30
CA SER A 25 12.34 10.57 -14.21
C SER A 25 12.28 10.08 -15.66
N SER A 26 13.05 9.07 -16.05
CA SER A 26 13.05 8.50 -17.41
C SER A 26 11.79 7.68 -17.70
N ILE A 27 11.06 7.25 -16.65
CA ILE A 27 9.87 6.42 -16.79
C ILE A 27 8.85 7.13 -17.69
N GLN A 28 8.36 6.44 -18.72
CA GLN A 28 7.27 6.87 -19.59
C GLN A 28 6.20 5.79 -19.64
N VAL A 29 4.96 6.13 -19.27
CA VAL A 29 3.86 5.16 -19.31
C VAL A 29 3.31 5.06 -20.73
N ILE A 30 3.21 3.83 -21.24
CA ILE A 30 2.79 3.51 -22.60
C ILE A 30 1.30 3.17 -22.62
N ASP A 31 0.88 2.30 -21.71
CA ASP A 31 -0.50 1.82 -21.63
C ASP A 31 -0.92 1.48 -20.19
N ILE A 32 -2.22 1.54 -19.92
CA ILE A 32 -2.81 1.10 -18.65
C ILE A 32 -4.09 0.30 -18.87
N ILE A 33 -4.22 -0.79 -18.10
CA ILE A 33 -5.46 -1.57 -18.00
C ILE A 33 -5.94 -1.55 -16.56
N SER A 34 -7.09 -0.95 -16.34
CA SER A 34 -7.71 -0.80 -15.02
C SER A 34 -8.89 -1.75 -14.87
N LYS A 35 -8.98 -2.43 -13.71
CA LYS A 35 -10.11 -3.31 -13.36
C LYS A 35 -10.36 -3.31 -11.85
N PRO A 36 -11.54 -3.73 -11.38
CA PRO A 36 -11.77 -3.93 -9.95
C PRO A 36 -10.73 -4.89 -9.34
N ALA A 37 -10.18 -4.56 -8.17
CA ALA A 37 -9.14 -5.37 -7.53
C ALA A 37 -9.70 -6.60 -6.79
N THR A 38 -10.95 -6.53 -6.36
CA THR A 38 -11.62 -7.48 -5.47
C THR A 38 -13.04 -7.79 -5.96
N ASN A 39 -13.68 -8.81 -5.39
CA ASN A 39 -15.06 -9.13 -5.71
C ASN A 39 -16.03 -8.15 -5.04
N LYS A 40 -17.26 -8.09 -5.56
CA LYS A 40 -18.33 -7.29 -4.97
C LYS A 40 -18.56 -7.75 -3.52
N GLY A 41 -18.45 -6.82 -2.58
CA GLY A 41 -18.67 -7.06 -1.15
C GLY A 41 -17.39 -7.21 -0.32
N ASP A 42 -16.23 -7.35 -0.95
CA ASP A 42 -14.93 -7.44 -0.24
C ASP A 42 -14.36 -6.06 0.13
N ASN A 43 -14.83 -5.00 -0.53
CA ASN A 43 -14.36 -3.62 -0.34
C ASN A 43 -15.18 -2.87 0.72
N TYR A 44 -14.76 -2.98 1.98
CA TYR A 44 -15.49 -2.38 3.12
C TYR A 44 -15.16 -0.90 3.35
N SER A 45 -13.88 -0.51 3.32
CA SER A 45 -13.43 0.84 3.72
C SER A 45 -13.01 1.75 2.58
N SER A 46 -12.69 1.19 1.41
CA SER A 46 -12.16 1.90 0.24
C SER A 46 -12.58 1.20 -1.04
N ASP A 47 -12.57 1.95 -2.14
CA ASP A 47 -12.72 1.37 -3.47
C ASP A 47 -11.34 0.99 -3.99
N MET A 48 -11.20 -0.23 -4.51
CA MET A 48 -9.91 -0.79 -4.90
C MET A 48 -9.88 -1.09 -6.40
N VAL A 49 -8.98 -0.41 -7.11
CA VAL A 49 -8.72 -0.62 -8.54
C VAL A 49 -7.35 -1.28 -8.70
N ARG A 50 -7.28 -2.36 -9.47
CA ARG A 50 -6.03 -2.93 -9.95
C ARG A 50 -5.71 -2.32 -11.30
N VAL A 51 -4.50 -1.77 -11.42
CA VAL A 51 -3.98 -1.16 -12.64
C VAL A 51 -2.76 -1.95 -13.09
N ILE A 52 -2.82 -2.50 -14.29
CA ILE A 52 -1.67 -3.08 -14.98
C ILE A 52 -1.09 -1.96 -15.85
N VAL A 53 0.15 -1.56 -15.56
CA VAL A 53 0.84 -0.48 -16.27
C VAL A 53 1.94 -1.08 -17.13
N GLU A 54 1.94 -0.72 -18.42
CA GLU A 54 3.06 -0.92 -19.32
C GLU A 54 3.82 0.40 -19.44
N TYR A 55 5.12 0.38 -19.14
CA TYR A 55 5.94 1.58 -19.16
C TYR A 55 7.34 1.27 -19.68
N SER A 56 8.03 2.30 -20.15
CA SER A 56 9.43 2.24 -20.51
C SER A 56 10.29 3.05 -19.55
N ARG A 57 11.56 2.68 -19.40
CA ARG A 57 12.56 3.44 -18.62
C ARG A 57 13.94 3.27 -19.20
N ASP A 58 14.84 4.18 -18.84
CA ASP A 58 16.25 4.04 -19.18
C ASP A 58 16.96 3.17 -18.13
N GLN A 59 17.58 2.09 -18.60
CA GLN A 59 18.43 1.24 -17.79
C GLN A 59 19.77 1.09 -18.47
N SER A 60 20.82 1.63 -17.85
CA SER A 60 22.20 1.58 -18.35
C SER A 60 22.34 2.10 -19.79
N GLY A 61 21.65 3.20 -20.11
CA GLY A 61 21.69 3.84 -21.44
C GLY A 61 20.84 3.16 -22.51
N ARG A 62 20.02 2.16 -22.14
CA ARG A 62 19.08 1.50 -23.05
C ARG A 62 17.65 1.69 -22.55
N LYS A 63 16.74 1.97 -23.48
CA LYS A 63 15.31 2.01 -23.20
C LYS A 63 14.79 0.57 -23.10
N ILE A 64 14.22 0.22 -21.96
CA ILE A 64 13.56 -1.08 -21.73
C ILE A 64 12.06 -0.86 -21.51
N THR A 65 11.26 -1.91 -21.75
CA THR A 65 9.81 -1.91 -21.49
C THR A 65 9.50 -2.94 -20.41
N GLU A 66 8.68 -2.54 -19.44
CA GLU A 66 8.29 -3.36 -18.29
C GLU A 66 6.77 -3.33 -18.09
N LYS A 67 6.26 -4.34 -17.38
CA LYS A 67 4.85 -4.40 -16.93
C LYS A 67 4.79 -4.56 -15.42
N LYS A 68 3.94 -3.76 -14.77
CA LYS A 68 3.75 -3.80 -13.32
C LYS A 68 2.27 -3.78 -12.96
N SER A 69 1.86 -4.63 -12.02
CA SER A 69 0.52 -4.60 -11.43
C SER A 69 0.55 -3.79 -10.14
N ILE A 70 -0.43 -2.90 -9.99
CA ILE A 70 -0.51 -1.91 -8.92
C ILE A 70 -1.94 -1.88 -8.37
N ILE A 71 -2.09 -1.65 -7.07
CA ILE A 71 -3.39 -1.44 -6.43
C ILE A 71 -3.53 0.04 -6.07
N VAL A 72 -4.64 0.64 -6.50
CA VAL A 72 -5.06 1.99 -6.12
C VAL A 72 -6.25 1.88 -5.19
N LYS A 73 -6.07 2.30 -3.93
CA LYS A 73 -7.12 2.43 -2.93
C LYS A 73 -7.62 3.88 -2.93
N ILE A 74 -8.93 4.04 -3.04
CA ILE A 74 -9.60 5.34 -3.10
C ILE A 74 -10.57 5.42 -1.94
N ALA A 75 -10.45 6.47 -1.13
CA ALA A 75 -11.41 6.70 -0.05
C ALA A 75 -12.81 6.95 -0.63
N PRO A 76 -13.88 6.44 0.00
CA PRO A 76 -15.24 6.72 -0.42
C PRO A 76 -15.49 8.24 -0.44
N THR A 77 -16.00 8.75 -1.56
CA THR A 77 -16.23 10.19 -1.77
C THR A 77 -17.67 10.62 -1.50
N GLN A 78 -18.60 9.68 -1.39
CA GLN A 78 -20.04 9.92 -1.24
C GLN A 78 -20.70 8.91 -0.30
N GLY A 79 -21.88 9.29 0.21
CA GLY A 79 -22.75 8.45 1.04
C GLY A 79 -22.23 8.17 2.44
N ILE A 80 -23.00 7.38 3.19
CA ILE A 80 -22.75 7.05 4.61
C ILE A 80 -21.34 6.49 4.85
N ARG A 81 -20.79 5.73 3.87
CA ARG A 81 -19.43 5.18 3.96
C ARG A 81 -18.37 6.28 4.06
N LYS A 82 -18.55 7.41 3.37
CA LYS A 82 -17.65 8.57 3.47
C LYS A 82 -17.63 9.11 4.89
N ASP A 83 -18.78 9.35 5.48
CA ASP A 83 -18.91 10.01 6.78
C ASP A 83 -18.32 9.14 7.89
N ILE A 84 -18.61 7.83 7.88
CA ILE A 84 -18.03 6.87 8.84
C ILE A 84 -16.51 6.80 8.70
N ILE A 85 -15.99 6.64 7.48
CA ILE A 85 -14.54 6.51 7.25
C ILE A 85 -13.80 7.81 7.58
N ALA A 86 -14.41 8.96 7.32
CA ALA A 86 -13.86 10.27 7.68
C ALA A 86 -13.77 10.43 9.21
N GLN A 87 -14.83 10.07 9.95
CA GLN A 87 -14.85 10.13 11.41
C GLN A 87 -13.78 9.21 12.03
N LEU A 88 -13.64 7.98 11.53
CA LEU A 88 -12.68 7.01 12.06
C LEU A 88 -11.22 7.32 11.70
N ARG A 89 -10.96 8.24 10.75
CA ARG A 89 -9.63 8.60 10.25
C ARG A 89 -8.77 7.41 9.80
N VAL A 90 -9.40 6.27 9.50
CA VAL A 90 -8.72 5.00 9.18
C VAL A 90 -7.88 5.10 7.92
N PHE A 91 -8.35 5.84 6.91
CA PHE A 91 -7.64 5.97 5.64
C PHE A 91 -6.34 6.79 5.79
N ASN A 92 -6.36 7.85 6.61
CA ASN A 92 -5.16 8.64 6.90
C ASN A 92 -4.11 7.82 7.66
N THR A 93 -4.56 7.00 8.61
CA THR A 93 -3.71 6.08 9.36
C THR A 93 -3.08 5.05 8.42
N GLU A 94 -3.88 4.47 7.51
CA GLU A 94 -3.40 3.52 6.51
C GLU A 94 -2.34 4.12 5.59
N MET A 95 -2.54 5.36 5.13
CA MET A 95 -1.57 6.06 4.30
C MET A 95 -0.22 6.22 5.00
N LEU A 96 -0.21 6.73 6.24
CA LEU A 96 1.01 6.88 7.04
C LEU A 96 1.68 5.54 7.32
N MET A 97 0.88 4.53 7.65
CA MET A 97 1.37 3.18 7.91
C MET A 97 2.13 2.62 6.70
N MET A 98 1.57 2.75 5.50
CA MET A 98 2.13 2.16 4.28
C MET A 98 3.37 2.89 3.74
N VAL A 99 3.45 4.23 3.85
CA VAL A 99 4.54 5.01 3.25
C VAL A 99 5.64 5.42 4.23
N ASP A 100 5.40 5.31 5.54
CA ASP A 100 6.39 5.71 6.56
C ASP A 100 6.69 4.57 7.53
N THR A 101 5.71 4.11 8.31
CA THR A 101 5.97 3.17 9.41
C THR A 101 6.43 1.81 8.90
N LEU A 102 5.70 1.19 7.96
CA LEU A 102 6.08 -0.09 7.37
C LEU A 102 7.33 -0.01 6.52
N ASP A 103 7.60 1.13 5.88
CA ASP A 103 8.84 1.35 5.13
C ASP A 103 10.06 1.29 6.07
N LYS A 104 10.00 2.02 7.20
CA LYS A 104 11.03 1.96 8.25
C LYS A 104 11.17 0.55 8.83
N MET A 105 10.06 -0.15 9.10
CA MET A 105 10.09 -1.51 9.64
C MET A 105 10.71 -2.52 8.65
N ASN A 106 10.37 -2.44 7.35
CA ASN A 106 10.94 -3.30 6.32
C ASN A 106 12.46 -3.07 6.18
N LYS A 107 12.92 -1.82 6.20
CA LYS A 107 14.36 -1.49 6.15
C LYS A 107 15.19 -2.12 7.28
N LEU A 108 14.59 -2.38 8.45
CA LEU A 108 15.26 -3.08 9.56
C LEU A 108 15.36 -4.60 9.34
N LEU A 109 14.54 -5.16 8.46
CA LEU A 109 14.40 -6.60 8.23
C LEU A 109 15.02 -7.06 6.91
N GLU A 110 15.24 -6.13 5.98
CA GLU A 110 15.88 -6.38 4.70
C GLU A 110 17.33 -6.88 4.87
N PRO A 111 17.82 -7.73 3.95
CA PRO A 111 17.09 -8.32 2.82
C PRO A 111 16.30 -9.59 3.22
N LYS A 112 16.39 -10.02 4.49
CA LYS A 112 15.97 -11.36 4.92
C LYS A 112 14.46 -11.53 5.00
N TYR A 113 13.75 -10.50 5.47
CA TYR A 113 12.30 -10.54 5.60
C TYR A 113 11.65 -9.27 5.08
N ARG A 114 10.38 -9.41 4.70
CA ARG A 114 9.53 -8.34 4.22
C ARG A 114 8.14 -8.51 4.83
N LEU A 115 7.66 -7.47 5.50
CA LEU A 115 6.37 -7.45 6.21
C LEU A 115 5.20 -7.07 5.31
N SER A 116 5.43 -6.23 4.30
CA SER A 116 4.35 -5.63 3.53
C SER A 116 4.68 -5.35 2.06
N GLY A 117 3.63 -5.09 1.27
CA GLY A 117 3.72 -4.39 0.00
C GLY A 117 4.41 -3.02 0.13
N LYS A 118 5.04 -2.53 -0.94
CA LYS A 118 5.59 -1.18 -0.99
C LYS A 118 4.46 -0.15 -1.08
N GLY A 119 4.48 0.88 -0.22
CA GLY A 119 3.71 2.10 -0.43
C GLY A 119 4.33 2.93 -1.54
N MET A 120 3.59 3.17 -2.62
CA MET A 120 4.13 3.80 -3.83
C MET A 120 3.82 5.29 -3.92
N TYR A 121 2.58 5.67 -3.60
CA TYR A 121 2.12 7.04 -3.70
C TYR A 121 0.95 7.29 -2.76
N VAL A 122 0.85 8.52 -2.27
CA VAL A 122 -0.23 9.00 -1.42
C VAL A 122 -0.67 10.38 -1.89
N GLN A 123 -1.98 10.61 -1.89
CA GLN A 123 -2.58 11.93 -2.10
C GLN A 123 -3.66 12.17 -1.04
N ARG A 124 -3.54 13.33 -0.36
CA ARG A 124 -4.43 13.80 0.70
C ARG A 124 -5.34 14.94 0.21
N ASP A 125 -5.77 14.84 -1.04
CA ASP A 125 -6.66 15.80 -1.70
C ASP A 125 -7.95 15.07 -2.11
N ASN A 126 -8.90 15.69 -2.80
CA ASN A 126 -10.14 15.03 -3.22
C ASN A 126 -9.97 14.34 -4.60
N PRO A 127 -9.96 12.98 -4.70
CA PRO A 127 -10.17 12.00 -3.63
C PRO A 127 -8.89 11.59 -2.90
N ASN A 128 -9.02 11.25 -1.61
CA ASN A 128 -7.92 10.70 -0.83
C ASN A 128 -7.58 9.33 -1.40
N LEU A 129 -6.31 9.10 -1.71
CA LEU A 129 -5.90 7.85 -2.34
C LEU A 129 -4.53 7.38 -1.86
N LEU A 130 -4.34 6.08 -1.98
CA LEU A 130 -3.14 5.35 -1.64
C LEU A 130 -2.85 4.34 -2.75
N VAL A 131 -1.65 4.42 -3.31
CA VAL A 131 -1.16 3.48 -4.33
C VAL A 131 -0.15 2.56 -3.68
N ILE A 132 -0.35 1.26 -3.84
CA ILE A 132 0.49 0.21 -3.24
C ILE A 132 0.81 -0.86 -4.29
N GLU A 133 1.89 -1.58 -4.04
CA GLU A 133 2.25 -2.76 -4.82
C GLU A 133 1.16 -3.83 -4.78
N ASP A 134 0.85 -4.41 -5.94
CA ASP A 134 0.00 -5.59 -6.02
C ASP A 134 0.82 -6.84 -5.70
N LEU A 135 0.41 -7.56 -4.66
CA LEU A 135 1.05 -8.80 -4.24
C LEU A 135 0.54 -10.03 -5.00
N ALA A 136 -0.56 -9.92 -5.76
CA ALA A 136 -1.12 -11.04 -6.49
C ALA A 136 -0.13 -11.68 -7.51
N PRO A 137 0.67 -10.91 -8.28
CA PRO A 137 1.72 -11.48 -9.15
C PRO A 137 2.79 -12.27 -8.40
N LEU A 138 2.98 -12.02 -7.10
CA LEU A 138 3.91 -12.76 -6.23
C LEU A 138 3.28 -14.03 -5.64
N GLY A 139 2.04 -14.38 -6.03
CA GLY A 139 1.33 -15.58 -5.58
C GLY A 139 0.55 -15.38 -4.27
N PHE A 140 0.45 -14.17 -3.73
CA PHE A 140 -0.37 -13.90 -2.55
C PHE A 140 -1.86 -13.99 -2.89
N ARG A 141 -2.61 -14.65 -2.01
CA ARG A 141 -4.06 -14.83 -2.12
C ARG A 141 -4.72 -14.59 -0.77
N LEU A 142 -5.98 -14.13 -0.80
CA LEU A 142 -6.78 -13.97 0.41
C LEU A 142 -7.26 -15.36 0.88
N ALA A 143 -7.04 -15.67 2.16
CA ALA A 143 -7.57 -16.88 2.76
C ALA A 143 -9.08 -16.79 2.96
N CYS A 144 -9.78 -17.93 2.89
CA CYS A 144 -11.22 -17.97 3.18
C CYS A 144 -11.45 -17.71 4.68
N ARG A 145 -12.08 -16.57 5.01
CA ARG A 145 -12.33 -16.17 6.41
C ARG A 145 -13.14 -17.18 7.22
N GLN A 146 -13.99 -17.98 6.57
CA GLN A 146 -14.82 -18.98 7.23
C GLN A 146 -14.06 -20.29 7.48
N ALA A 147 -13.14 -20.65 6.58
CA ALA A 147 -12.34 -21.85 6.71
C ALA A 147 -11.14 -21.66 7.66
N GLY A 148 -10.67 -20.42 7.82
CA GLY A 148 -9.47 -20.11 8.59
C GLY A 148 -8.17 -20.48 7.86
N LEU A 149 -7.08 -20.54 8.62
CA LEU A 149 -5.75 -20.93 8.14
C LEU A 149 -5.39 -22.32 8.66
N ASP A 150 -4.68 -23.11 7.85
CA ASP A 150 -4.05 -24.33 8.33
C ASP A 150 -2.85 -24.02 9.26
N LEU A 151 -2.37 -25.04 9.98
CA LEU A 151 -1.28 -24.88 10.94
C LEU A 151 0.00 -24.27 10.32
N PRO A 152 0.51 -24.74 9.16
CA PRO A 152 1.65 -24.10 8.50
C PRO A 152 1.46 -22.59 8.25
N HIS A 153 0.30 -22.19 7.74
CA HIS A 153 0.00 -20.78 7.48
C HIS A 153 -0.16 -19.97 8.78
N CYS A 154 -0.75 -20.57 9.83
CA CYS A 154 -0.81 -19.96 11.17
C CYS A 154 0.59 -19.67 11.72
N ILE A 155 1.53 -20.63 11.61
CA ILE A 155 2.92 -20.44 12.06
C ILE A 155 3.59 -19.31 11.28
N LEU A 156 3.38 -19.23 9.96
CA LEU A 156 3.89 -18.12 9.15
C LEU A 156 3.30 -16.77 9.57
N ALA A 157 1.99 -16.71 9.79
CA ALA A 157 1.30 -15.50 10.23
C ALA A 157 1.80 -15.02 11.61
N ILE A 158 1.91 -15.93 12.59
CA ILE A 158 2.41 -15.61 13.94
C ILE A 158 3.86 -15.12 13.89
N ARG A 159 4.73 -15.76 13.09
CA ARG A 159 6.11 -15.28 12.89
C ARG A 159 6.13 -13.90 12.22
N GLY A 160 5.23 -13.64 11.28
CA GLY A 160 5.04 -12.32 10.67
C GLY A 160 4.66 -11.27 11.71
N LEU A 161 3.64 -11.56 12.53
CA LEU A 161 3.19 -10.70 13.62
C LEU A 161 4.29 -10.46 14.67
N ALA A 162 5.05 -11.47 15.05
CA ALA A 162 6.17 -11.32 15.97
C ALA A 162 7.22 -10.33 15.44
N ARG A 163 7.57 -10.42 14.16
CA ARG A 163 8.47 -9.44 13.50
C ARG A 163 7.85 -8.05 13.45
N PHE A 164 6.56 -7.97 13.12
CA PHE A 164 5.82 -6.70 13.10
C PHE A 164 5.87 -6.01 14.48
N HIS A 165 5.53 -6.71 15.56
CA HIS A 165 5.59 -6.15 16.92
C HIS A 165 7.01 -5.75 17.34
N ALA A 166 8.00 -6.60 17.09
CA ALA A 166 9.39 -6.29 17.45
C ALA A 166 9.91 -5.06 16.70
N THR A 167 9.63 -4.95 15.40
CA THR A 167 10.09 -3.82 14.59
C THR A 167 9.32 -2.53 14.86
N SER A 168 8.04 -2.59 15.26
CA SER A 168 7.31 -1.38 15.64
C SER A 168 7.91 -0.72 16.88
N VAL A 169 8.30 -1.52 17.88
CA VAL A 169 8.99 -1.01 19.09
C VAL A 169 10.36 -0.44 18.71
N ALA A 170 11.16 -1.18 17.93
CA ALA A 170 12.48 -0.73 17.51
C ALA A 170 12.45 0.58 16.71
N VAL A 171 11.43 0.79 15.86
CA VAL A 171 11.25 2.07 15.16
C VAL A 171 10.89 3.18 16.15
N CYS A 172 10.00 2.92 17.10
CA CYS A 172 9.57 3.90 18.10
C CYS A 172 10.73 4.35 18.99
N GLU A 173 11.52 3.41 19.51
CA GLU A 173 12.71 3.70 20.33
C GLU A 173 13.75 4.53 19.56
N LYS A 174 14.02 4.20 18.30
CA LYS A 174 14.98 4.97 17.48
C LYS A 174 14.55 6.42 17.24
N VAL A 175 13.25 6.66 17.08
CA VAL A 175 12.68 8.02 16.98
C VAL A 175 12.86 8.75 18.31
N ASN A 176 12.53 8.09 19.43
CA ASN A 176 12.65 8.67 20.77
C ASN A 176 14.10 8.89 21.24
N HIS A 177 15.09 8.19 20.66
CA HIS A 177 16.51 8.46 20.93
C HIS A 177 17.05 9.68 20.17
N HIS A 178 16.35 10.16 19.12
CA HIS A 178 16.67 11.43 18.46
C HIS A 178 15.87 12.60 19.03
N GLU A 179 14.72 12.33 19.65
CA GLU A 179 13.93 13.28 20.43
C GLU A 179 14.06 12.94 21.92
N SER A 180 15.20 13.29 22.51
CA SER A 180 15.31 13.28 23.98
C SER A 180 14.17 14.11 24.56
N ILE A 181 13.33 13.46 25.37
CA ILE A 181 12.20 14.01 26.17
C ILE A 181 10.83 13.98 25.45
N VAL A 182 10.20 12.80 25.39
CA VAL A 182 8.74 12.71 25.55
C VAL A 182 8.41 11.56 26.50
N THR A 183 7.95 11.93 27.69
CA THR A 183 7.49 11.04 28.76
C THR A 183 6.25 10.29 28.28
N PHE A 184 6.30 8.97 28.19
CA PHE A 184 5.10 8.15 28.06
C PHE A 184 4.39 8.12 29.41
N TYR A 185 3.22 8.74 29.49
CA TYR A 185 2.23 8.39 30.51
C TYR A 185 1.65 7.02 30.17
N CYS A 186 2.27 5.95 30.68
CA CYS A 186 1.53 4.73 30.99
C CYS A 186 0.75 5.03 32.27
N ASN A 187 -0.57 5.18 32.15
CA ASN A 187 -1.45 5.04 33.31
C ASN A 187 -1.90 3.58 33.34
N ASP A 188 -1.52 2.90 34.41
CA ASP A 188 -2.13 1.66 34.89
C ASP A 188 -3.62 1.88 35.25
#